data_AF-X0STI8-F1
#
_entry.id   AF-X0STI8-F1
#
_cell.length_a   1.000
_cell.length_b   1.000
_cell.length_c   1.000
_cell.angle_alpha   90.00
_cell.angle_beta   90.00
_cell.angle_gamma   90.00
#
_symmetry.space_group_name_H-M   'P 1'
#
loop_
_entity.id
_entity.type
_entity.pdbx_description
1 polymer ?
#
loop_
_entity_poly.entity_id
_entity_poly.type
_entity_poly.pdbx_seq_one_letter_code
_entity_poly.pdbx_strand_id
1 'polypeptide(L)'
;MWTFYEFINFRYLKMIISIASGKGGTGKTTIATNLAVALSTEVKLLDCDVEEPNDHIFIQPDINYTERVSLKVPHVDMNKCSLCGLCQEICQFQAIVVVGKTVLTFPELCHSCGGCMEVCSEDAITEIDREIGVFESGSRKDLEFAHGRIFVGQVMAVPVIERVKAAVQPDKVNIIDAPPGTSCPVISSVKNTDFVILVTEPTPFGLN
;
A
#
# COMPACT_ATOMS: atom_id res chain seq x y z
N MET A 1 51.90 -7.63 -5.35
CA MET A 1 51.45 -7.39 -6.74
C MET A 1 49.94 -7.27 -6.68
N TRP A 2 49.50 -6.03 -6.46
CA TRP A 2 48.10 -5.63 -6.36
C TRP A 2 47.56 -5.47 -7.77
N THR A 3 46.56 -6.25 -8.16
CA THR A 3 45.84 -6.06 -9.43
C THR A 3 44.33 -6.21 -9.19
N PHE A 4 43.68 -5.05 -9.00
CA PHE A 4 42.53 -4.63 -9.81
C PHE A 4 41.31 -5.58 -9.92
N TYR A 5 40.92 -6.26 -8.83
CA TYR A 5 39.66 -7.01 -8.75
C TYR A 5 38.65 -6.42 -7.75
N GLU A 6 38.76 -5.12 -7.47
CA GLU A 6 37.77 -4.31 -6.74
C GLU A 6 37.19 -3.22 -7.65
N PHE A 7 36.72 -3.60 -8.83
CA PHE A 7 35.80 -2.76 -9.61
C PHE A 7 34.46 -3.48 -9.69
N ILE A 8 33.75 -3.41 -8.56
CA ILE A 8 32.31 -3.19 -8.45
C ILE A 8 31.49 -3.82 -9.58
N ASN A 9 31.03 -5.05 -9.35
CA ASN A 9 29.87 -5.60 -10.06
C ASN A 9 28.63 -4.75 -9.68
N PHE A 10 28.41 -3.64 -10.38
CA PHE A 10 27.17 -2.84 -10.36
C PHE A 10 26.00 -3.57 -11.05
N ARG A 11 26.04 -4.91 -11.13
CA ARG A 11 25.17 -5.77 -11.96
C ARG A 11 24.02 -6.43 -11.19
N TYR A 12 23.69 -5.91 -10.01
CA TYR A 12 22.47 -6.24 -9.28
C TYR A 12 21.80 -4.93 -8.88
N LEU A 13 21.15 -4.26 -9.84
CA LEU A 13 20.46 -3.00 -9.57
C LEU A 13 19.11 -3.28 -8.89
N LYS A 14 19.17 -3.75 -7.62
CA LYS A 14 18.05 -3.55 -6.70
C LYS A 14 18.23 -2.15 -6.12
N MET A 15 17.52 -1.18 -6.69
CA MET A 15 17.48 0.17 -6.14
C MET A 15 16.02 0.60 -6.02
N ILE A 16 15.62 1.00 -4.82
CA ILE A 16 14.30 1.52 -4.54
C ILE A 16 14.44 2.97 -4.13
N ILE A 17 13.82 3.86 -4.90
CA ILE A 17 13.82 5.31 -4.68
C ILE A 17 12.37 5.74 -4.43
N SER A 18 12.08 6.29 -3.26
CA SER A 18 10.76 6.86 -2.96
C SER A 18 10.78 8.36 -3.14
N ILE A 19 9.79 8.88 -3.84
CA ILE A 19 9.53 10.31 -3.98
C ILE A 19 8.46 10.67 -2.95
N ALA A 20 8.77 11.54 -1.99
CA ALA A 20 7.88 11.86 -0.87
C ALA A 20 7.81 13.37 -0.62
N SER A 21 6.83 13.82 0.17
CA SER A 21 6.59 15.25 0.46
C SER A 21 5.70 15.42 1.69
N GLY A 22 5.90 16.48 2.47
CA GLY A 22 5.04 16.78 3.62
C GLY A 22 3.60 17.18 3.29
N LYS A 23 3.29 17.56 2.04
CA LYS A 23 1.93 17.95 1.63
C LYS A 23 1.62 17.68 0.15
N GLY A 24 0.35 17.76 -0.21
CA GLY A 24 -0.11 17.70 -1.60
C GLY A 24 0.39 18.88 -2.45
N GLY A 25 0.50 18.66 -3.75
CA GLY A 25 0.78 19.72 -4.73
C GLY A 25 2.23 20.22 -4.81
N THR A 26 3.22 19.53 -4.24
CA THR A 26 4.64 19.93 -4.33
C THR A 26 5.34 19.50 -5.62
N GLY A 27 4.67 18.72 -6.47
CA GLY A 27 5.23 18.21 -7.73
C GLY A 27 5.91 16.84 -7.65
N LYS A 28 5.65 16.03 -6.60
CA LYS A 28 6.17 14.65 -6.47
C LYS A 28 5.97 13.80 -7.71
N THR A 29 4.72 13.61 -8.14
CA THR A 29 4.32 12.87 -9.34
C THR A 29 5.07 13.34 -10.58
N THR A 30 5.23 14.65 -10.75
CA THR A 30 6.01 15.21 -11.85
C THR A 30 7.47 14.75 -11.78
N ILE A 31 8.10 14.77 -10.61
CA ILE A 31 9.47 14.28 -10.41
C ILE A 31 9.54 12.77 -10.63
N ALA A 32 8.61 11.99 -10.06
CA ALA A 32 8.58 10.53 -10.16
C ALA A 32 8.48 10.06 -11.61
N THR A 33 7.48 10.56 -12.34
CA THR A 33 7.23 10.20 -13.75
C THR A 33 8.37 10.63 -14.67
N ASN A 34 8.89 11.86 -14.52
CA ASN A 34 10.00 12.33 -15.35
C ASN A 34 11.31 11.60 -15.03
N LEU A 35 11.58 11.29 -13.77
CA LEU A 35 12.74 10.48 -13.38
C LEU A 35 12.64 9.08 -14.00
N ALA A 36 11.47 8.47 -13.96
CA ALA A 36 11.24 7.14 -14.54
C ALA A 36 11.49 7.12 -16.05
N VAL A 37 10.97 8.13 -16.77
CA VAL A 37 11.18 8.27 -18.22
C VAL A 37 12.64 8.59 -18.56
N ALA A 38 13.32 9.44 -17.76
CA ALA A 38 14.69 9.87 -18.01
C ALA A 38 15.73 8.75 -17.84
N LEU A 39 15.50 7.82 -16.91
CA LEU A 39 16.39 6.67 -16.71
C LEU A 39 16.32 5.64 -17.85
N SER A 40 15.21 5.63 -18.61
CA SER A 40 15.02 4.99 -19.93
C SER A 40 15.15 3.46 -20.07
N THR A 41 15.88 2.75 -19.19
CA THR A 41 15.95 1.27 -19.21
C THR A 41 15.99 0.69 -17.81
N GLU A 42 15.34 -0.47 -17.62
CA GLU A 42 15.28 -1.20 -16.34
C GLU A 42 14.64 -0.41 -15.18
N VAL A 43 13.53 0.28 -15.47
CA VAL A 43 12.77 1.05 -14.48
C VAL A 43 11.38 0.47 -14.28
N LYS A 44 10.93 0.47 -13.03
CA LYS A 44 9.54 0.26 -12.66
C LYS A 44 9.02 1.43 -11.84
N LEU A 45 7.95 2.07 -12.30
CA LEU A 45 7.24 3.11 -11.58
C LEU A 45 6.07 2.49 -10.80
N LEU A 46 5.97 2.84 -9.51
CA LEU A 46 5.01 2.33 -8.56
C LEU A 46 4.26 3.50 -7.93
N ASP A 47 3.00 3.72 -8.34
CA ASP A 47 2.16 4.76 -7.78
C ASP A 47 1.49 4.23 -6.50
N CYS A 48 2.02 4.68 -5.36
CA CYS A 48 1.51 4.34 -4.03
C CYS A 48 0.56 5.40 -3.47
N ASP A 49 0.23 6.45 -4.22
CA ASP A 49 -0.85 7.38 -3.85
C ASP A 49 -2.21 6.77 -4.21
N VAL A 50 -2.58 5.69 -3.49
CA VAL A 50 -3.72 4.84 -3.85
C VAL A 50 -5.09 5.48 -3.63
N GLU A 51 -5.13 6.65 -2.99
CA GLU A 51 -6.34 7.44 -2.80
C GLU A 51 -6.63 8.28 -4.06
N GLU A 52 -5.58 8.86 -4.65
CA GLU A 52 -5.66 9.73 -5.83
C GLU A 52 -4.61 9.37 -6.90
N PRO A 53 -4.53 8.09 -7.36
CA PRO A 53 -3.45 7.64 -8.23
C PRO A 53 -3.55 8.36 -9.58
N ASN A 54 -2.43 8.89 -10.07
CA ASN A 54 -2.41 9.79 -11.22
C ASN A 54 -1.18 9.64 -12.13
N ASP A 55 -0.20 8.80 -11.78
CA ASP A 55 0.98 8.54 -12.62
C ASP A 55 0.59 8.01 -14.01
N HIS A 56 -0.44 7.16 -14.07
CA HIS A 56 -0.95 6.55 -15.30
C HIS A 56 -1.43 7.60 -16.32
N ILE A 57 -1.82 8.81 -15.87
CA ILE A 57 -2.23 9.92 -16.75
C ILE A 57 -1.03 10.43 -17.55
N PHE A 58 0.15 10.49 -16.93
CA PHE A 58 1.41 10.93 -17.55
C PHE A 58 2.06 9.83 -18.37
N ILE A 59 2.10 8.62 -17.80
CA ILE A 59 2.80 7.50 -18.41
C ILE A 59 1.97 6.87 -19.52
N GLN A 60 0.64 6.80 -19.41
CA GLN A 60 -0.24 6.09 -20.36
C GLN A 60 0.23 4.65 -20.64
N PRO A 61 0.37 3.81 -19.60
CA PRO A 61 0.73 2.40 -19.75
C PRO A 61 -0.41 1.60 -20.38
N ASP A 62 -0.06 0.54 -21.11
CA ASP A 62 -1.00 -0.52 -21.47
C ASP A 62 -1.17 -1.45 -20.26
N ILE A 63 -2.33 -1.33 -19.59
CA ILE A 63 -2.68 -2.14 -18.42
C ILE A 63 -3.17 -3.50 -18.90
N ASN A 64 -2.45 -4.56 -18.53
CA ASN A 64 -2.73 -5.93 -18.95
C ASN A 64 -2.99 -6.88 -17.79
N TYR A 65 -2.92 -6.39 -16.55
CA TYR A 65 -3.20 -7.16 -15.35
C TYR A 65 -3.93 -6.30 -14.32
N THR A 66 -5.00 -6.85 -13.76
CA THR A 66 -5.83 -6.25 -12.72
C THR A 66 -6.21 -7.34 -11.73
N GLU A 67 -6.14 -7.01 -10.44
CA GLU A 67 -6.69 -7.87 -9.39
C GLU A 67 -7.34 -7.06 -8.27
N ARG A 68 -8.16 -7.74 -7.47
CA ARG A 68 -8.81 -7.17 -6.29
C ARG A 68 -7.88 -7.30 -5.08
N VAL A 69 -7.82 -6.23 -4.29
CA VAL A 69 -7.15 -6.25 -2.98
C VAL A 69 -8.22 -6.34 -1.91
N SER A 70 -8.10 -7.32 -1.02
CA SER A 70 -9.08 -7.61 0.03
C SER A 70 -8.46 -7.61 1.41
N LEU A 71 -9.30 -7.32 2.40
CA LEU A 71 -9.01 -7.51 3.82
C LEU A 71 -9.77 -8.70 4.35
N LYS A 72 -9.20 -9.36 5.36
CA LYS A 72 -9.92 -10.35 6.15
C LYS A 72 -10.72 -9.65 7.23
N VAL A 73 -12.02 -9.93 7.28
CA VAL A 73 -12.94 -9.37 8.28
C VAL A 73 -13.75 -10.48 8.95
N PRO A 74 -14.16 -10.30 10.21
CA PRO A 74 -14.86 -11.35 10.94
C PRO A 74 -16.27 -11.57 10.40
N HIS A 75 -16.66 -12.83 10.32
CA HIS A 75 -18.00 -13.31 10.08
C HIS A 75 -18.41 -14.21 11.26
N VAL A 76 -19.55 -13.92 11.88
CA VAL A 76 -20.00 -14.61 13.10
C VAL A 76 -21.10 -15.63 12.76
N ASP A 77 -20.85 -16.89 13.08
CA ASP A 77 -21.87 -17.95 13.04
C ASP A 77 -22.71 -17.92 14.34
N MET A 78 -23.91 -17.36 14.22
CA MET A 78 -24.84 -17.24 15.34
C MET A 78 -25.36 -18.59 15.87
N ASN A 79 -25.18 -19.70 15.15
CA ASN A 79 -25.56 -21.02 15.66
C ASN A 79 -24.55 -21.57 16.67
N LYS A 80 -23.30 -21.11 16.61
CA LYS A 80 -22.23 -21.48 17.54
C LYS A 80 -21.99 -20.44 18.63
N CYS A 81 -22.27 -19.17 18.32
CA CYS A 81 -21.97 -18.07 19.22
C CYS A 81 -22.72 -18.16 20.55
N SER A 82 -21.99 -18.22 21.66
CA SER A 82 -22.54 -18.21 23.02
C SER A 82 -22.88 -16.81 23.54
N LEU A 83 -22.67 -15.76 22.75
CA LEU A 83 -22.83 -14.34 23.13
C LEU A 83 -21.99 -13.91 24.34
N CYS A 84 -20.85 -14.58 24.59
CA CYS A 84 -20.00 -14.30 25.76
C CYS A 84 -19.39 -12.89 25.79
N GLY A 85 -19.28 -12.22 24.64
CA GLY A 85 -18.80 -10.83 24.54
C GLY A 85 -17.29 -10.65 24.47
N LEU A 86 -16.47 -11.69 24.65
CA LEU A 86 -15.00 -11.58 24.64
C LEU A 86 -14.44 -10.93 23.36
N CYS A 87 -15.06 -11.20 22.20
CA CYS A 87 -14.67 -10.59 20.93
C CYS A 87 -14.87 -9.07 20.90
N GLN A 88 -15.88 -8.54 21.61
CA GLN A 88 -16.10 -7.09 21.71
C GLN A 88 -15.10 -6.45 22.68
N GLU A 89 -14.76 -7.15 23.77
CA GLU A 89 -13.87 -6.65 24.81
C GLU A 89 -12.44 -6.46 24.29
N ILE A 90 -11.95 -7.38 23.47
CA ILE A 90 -10.62 -7.26 22.85
C ILE A 90 -10.59 -6.23 21.71
N CYS A 91 -11.73 -5.90 21.10
CA CYS A 91 -11.79 -5.05 19.92
C CYS A 91 -11.58 -3.56 20.26
N GLN A 92 -10.33 -3.10 20.17
CA GLN A 92 -9.96 -1.70 20.40
C GLN A 92 -10.65 -0.70 19.45
N PHE A 93 -11.14 -1.18 18.30
CA PHE A 93 -11.76 -0.38 17.25
C PHE A 93 -13.29 -0.47 17.24
N GLN A 94 -13.88 -1.25 18.16
CA GLN A 94 -15.33 -1.46 18.22
C GLN A 94 -15.94 -1.95 16.88
N ALA A 95 -15.16 -2.72 16.12
CA ALA A 95 -15.56 -3.30 14.84
C ALA A 95 -16.46 -4.54 15.00
N ILE A 96 -16.65 -5.03 16.22
CA ILE A 96 -17.54 -6.13 16.56
C ILE A 96 -18.15 -5.88 17.94
N VAL A 97 -19.47 -5.94 18.06
CA VAL A 97 -20.20 -5.62 19.29
C VAL A 97 -21.36 -6.58 19.51
N VAL A 98 -21.64 -6.91 20.78
CA VAL A 98 -22.80 -7.75 21.14
C VAL A 98 -23.97 -6.85 21.51
N VAL A 99 -25.11 -7.00 20.82
CA VAL A 99 -26.31 -6.18 21.05
C VAL A 99 -27.52 -7.09 21.28
N GLY A 100 -27.98 -7.16 22.53
CA GLY A 100 -29.13 -8.00 22.91
C GLY A 100 -28.85 -9.48 22.65
N LYS A 101 -29.43 -10.04 21.59
CA LYS A 101 -29.28 -11.45 21.19
C LYS A 101 -28.56 -11.63 19.85
N THR A 102 -27.83 -10.63 19.39
CA THR A 102 -27.07 -10.69 18.13
C THR A 102 -25.66 -10.11 18.30
N VAL A 103 -24.81 -10.38 17.32
CA VAL A 103 -23.49 -9.76 17.18
C VAL A 103 -23.49 -8.92 15.91
N LEU A 104 -23.13 -7.65 16.03
CA LEU A 104 -22.97 -6.74 14.89
C LEU A 104 -21.49 -6.56 14.60
N THR A 105 -21.12 -6.70 13.32
CA THR A 105 -19.78 -6.38 12.82
C THR A 105 -19.85 -5.10 12.00
N PHE A 106 -18.82 -4.25 12.13
CA PHE A 106 -18.58 -3.06 11.32
C PHE A 106 -17.27 -3.26 10.55
N PRO A 107 -17.30 -3.93 9.38
CA PRO A 107 -16.10 -4.27 8.63
C PRO A 107 -15.24 -3.06 8.24
N GLU A 108 -15.85 -1.88 8.09
CA GLU A 108 -15.19 -0.60 7.81
C GLU A 108 -14.23 -0.17 8.92
N LEU A 109 -14.53 -0.54 10.17
CA LEU A 109 -13.70 -0.24 11.35
C LEU A 109 -12.74 -1.38 11.68
N CYS A 110 -12.77 -2.48 10.94
CA CYS A 110 -11.96 -3.65 11.22
C CYS A 110 -10.53 -3.46 10.68
N HIS A 111 -9.54 -3.69 11.55
CA HIS A 111 -8.11 -3.62 11.21
C HIS A 111 -7.50 -4.98 10.85
N SER A 112 -8.32 -6.01 10.61
CA SER A 112 -7.86 -7.36 10.22
C SER A 112 -6.83 -7.98 11.18
N CYS A 113 -6.91 -7.68 12.49
CA CYS A 113 -5.91 -8.12 13.48
C CYS A 113 -6.13 -9.54 14.01
N GLY A 114 -7.25 -10.17 13.67
CA GLY A 114 -7.58 -11.54 14.08
C GLY A 114 -7.96 -11.78 15.53
N GLY A 115 -7.78 -10.80 16.43
CA GLY A 115 -7.96 -11.00 17.88
C GLY A 115 -9.35 -11.50 18.30
N CYS A 116 -10.41 -11.16 17.58
CA CYS A 116 -11.76 -11.65 17.87
C CYS A 116 -11.92 -13.17 17.68
N MET A 117 -11.20 -13.76 16.73
CA MET A 117 -11.21 -15.21 16.50
C MET A 117 -10.41 -15.93 17.57
N GLU A 118 -9.22 -15.40 17.90
CA GLU A 118 -8.33 -15.97 18.92
C GLU A 118 -9.00 -16.09 20.29
N VAL A 119 -9.89 -15.16 20.66
CA VAL A 119 -10.61 -15.19 21.94
C VAL A 119 -11.93 -15.97 21.89
N CYS A 120 -12.37 -16.44 20.71
CA CYS A 120 -13.66 -17.10 20.57
C CYS A 120 -13.56 -18.58 20.94
N SER A 121 -13.97 -18.94 22.16
CA SER A 121 -13.94 -20.32 22.65
C SER A 121 -14.85 -21.30 21.89
N GLU A 122 -15.85 -20.79 21.15
CA GLU A 122 -16.83 -21.59 20.42
C GLU A 122 -16.48 -21.82 18.94
N ASP A 123 -15.32 -21.30 18.48
CA ASP A 123 -14.95 -21.27 17.06
C ASP A 123 -16.09 -20.71 16.18
N ALA A 124 -16.78 -19.69 16.69
CA ALA A 124 -17.95 -19.09 16.07
C ALA A 124 -17.61 -17.95 15.12
N ILE A 125 -16.34 -17.53 15.03
CA ILE A 125 -15.90 -16.41 14.19
C ILE A 125 -14.91 -16.93 13.15
N THR A 126 -15.18 -16.65 11.88
CA THR A 126 -14.34 -17.00 10.73
C THR A 126 -13.98 -15.75 9.94
N GLU A 127 -12.92 -15.78 9.13
CA GLU A 127 -12.60 -14.68 8.22
C GLU A 127 -13.34 -14.82 6.88
N ILE A 128 -13.83 -13.70 6.38
CA ILE A 128 -14.30 -13.55 4.99
C ILE A 128 -13.53 -12.42 4.31
N ASP A 129 -13.45 -12.46 2.98
CA ASP A 129 -12.82 -11.41 2.19
C ASP A 129 -13.76 -10.21 2.01
N ARG A 130 -13.22 -9.02 2.28
CA ARG A 130 -13.83 -7.73 1.96
C ARG A 130 -12.93 -7.00 0.99
N GLU A 131 -13.38 -6.84 -0.25
CA GLU A 131 -12.63 -6.08 -1.25
C GLU A 131 -12.55 -4.60 -0.85
N ILE A 132 -11.35 -4.04 -0.92
CA ILE A 132 -11.07 -2.64 -0.54
C ILE A 132 -10.42 -1.82 -1.66
N GLY A 133 -10.00 -2.46 -2.74
CA GLY A 133 -9.36 -1.76 -3.84
C GLY A 133 -8.98 -2.68 -4.98
N VAL A 134 -8.22 -2.10 -5.90
CA VAL A 134 -7.61 -2.79 -7.04
C VAL A 134 -6.12 -2.53 -7.08
N PHE A 135 -5.38 -3.53 -7.54
CA PHE A 135 -4.02 -3.41 -8.03
C PHE A 135 -4.06 -3.59 -9.54
N GLU A 136 -3.37 -2.72 -10.27
CA GLU A 136 -3.22 -2.87 -11.72
C GLU A 136 -1.77 -2.68 -12.12
N SER A 137 -1.34 -3.42 -13.13
CA SER A 137 0.00 -3.32 -13.69
C SER A 137 0.00 -3.39 -15.21
N GLY A 138 1.04 -2.82 -15.78
CA GLY A 138 1.20 -2.71 -17.21
C GLY A 138 2.56 -2.15 -17.57
N SER A 139 2.67 -1.66 -18.80
CA SER A 139 3.93 -1.08 -19.28
C SER A 139 3.70 -0.07 -20.40
N ARG A 140 4.68 0.81 -20.61
CA ARG A 140 4.81 1.60 -21.83
C ARG A 140 6.24 1.46 -22.34
N LYS A 141 6.41 0.79 -23.48
CA LYS A 141 7.75 0.43 -23.99
C LYS A 141 8.53 -0.32 -22.89
N ASP A 142 9.71 0.17 -22.53
CA ASP A 142 10.59 -0.45 -21.53
C ASP A 142 10.31 0.00 -20.08
N LEU A 143 9.36 0.92 -19.87
CA LEU A 143 8.94 1.37 -18.54
C LEU A 143 7.81 0.48 -18.02
N GLU A 144 8.09 -0.28 -16.96
CA GLU A 144 7.05 -1.00 -16.22
C GLU A 144 6.32 -0.07 -15.26
N PHE A 145 5.03 -0.34 -15.07
CA PHE A 145 4.16 0.45 -14.22
C PHE A 145 3.27 -0.44 -13.36
N ALA A 146 3.06 -0.04 -12.11
CA ALA A 146 1.95 -0.55 -11.32
C ALA A 146 1.39 0.55 -10.41
N HIS A 147 0.10 0.46 -10.13
CA HIS A 147 -0.57 1.33 -9.18
C HIS A 147 -1.63 0.59 -8.38
N GLY A 148 -2.08 1.23 -7.31
CA GLY A 148 -3.20 0.78 -6.52
C GLY A 148 -4.28 1.84 -6.49
N ARG A 149 -5.53 1.41 -6.32
CA ARG A 149 -6.65 2.33 -6.10
C ARG A 149 -7.62 1.75 -5.08
N ILE A 150 -7.88 2.50 -4.02
CA ILE A 150 -8.92 2.11 -3.04
C ILE A 150 -10.32 2.36 -3.60
N PHE A 151 -11.31 1.63 -3.09
CA PHE A 151 -12.71 1.95 -3.35
C PHE A 151 -13.19 3.12 -2.51
N VAL A 152 -14.21 3.81 -3.00
CA VAL A 152 -14.85 4.93 -2.27
C VAL A 152 -15.40 4.42 -0.93
N GLY A 153 -15.13 5.17 0.13
CA GLY A 153 -15.57 4.84 1.50
C GLY A 153 -14.63 3.89 2.26
N GLN A 154 -13.47 3.53 1.68
CA GLN A 154 -12.45 2.77 2.40
C GLN A 154 -11.55 3.69 3.21
N VAL A 155 -11.25 3.28 4.44
CA VAL A 155 -10.41 4.06 5.37
C VAL A 155 -8.96 3.55 5.47
N MET A 156 -8.69 2.34 4.97
CA MET A 156 -7.37 1.71 5.06
C MET A 156 -6.69 1.64 3.69
N ALA A 157 -5.82 2.61 3.42
CA ALA A 157 -4.99 2.63 2.21
C ALA A 157 -3.77 1.69 2.28
N VAL A 158 -3.24 1.46 3.49
CA VAL A 158 -1.99 0.70 3.72
C VAL A 158 -1.96 -0.67 3.04
N PRO A 159 -3.00 -1.53 3.09
CA PRO A 159 -2.94 -2.85 2.45
C PRO A 159 -2.84 -2.77 0.92
N VAL A 160 -3.47 -1.77 0.29
CA VAL A 160 -3.34 -1.55 -1.16
C VAL A 160 -1.94 -1.04 -1.48
N ILE A 161 -1.39 -0.13 -0.69
CA ILE A 161 0.00 0.34 -0.82
C ILE A 161 1.00 -0.82 -0.69
N GLU A 162 0.83 -1.68 0.32
CA GLU A 162 1.69 -2.86 0.51
C GLU A 162 1.62 -3.80 -0.69
N ARG A 163 0.44 -3.97 -1.28
CA ARG A 163 0.30 -4.75 -2.51
C ARG A 163 1.01 -4.11 -3.70
N VAL A 164 0.92 -2.79 -3.88
CA VAL A 164 1.69 -2.07 -4.92
C VAL A 164 3.18 -2.29 -4.73
N LYS A 165 3.67 -2.14 -3.50
CA LYS A 165 5.08 -2.35 -3.16
C LYS A 165 5.56 -3.79 -3.34
N ALA A 166 4.69 -4.78 -3.18
CA ALA A 166 5.03 -6.16 -3.47
C ALA A 166 5.37 -6.39 -4.96
N ALA A 167 5.03 -5.44 -5.85
CA ALA A 167 5.39 -5.48 -7.26
C ALA A 167 6.81 -4.96 -7.58
N VAL A 168 7.58 -4.52 -6.57
CA VAL A 168 9.00 -4.16 -6.71
C VAL A 168 9.80 -5.29 -7.35
N GLN A 169 10.67 -4.95 -8.30
CA GLN A 169 11.51 -5.89 -9.03
C GLN A 169 12.99 -5.72 -8.65
N PRO A 170 13.69 -6.78 -8.23
CA PRO A 170 15.06 -6.69 -7.72
C PRO A 170 16.12 -6.42 -8.80
N ASP A 171 15.77 -6.60 -10.07
CA ASP A 171 16.60 -6.39 -11.25
C ASP A 171 16.39 -5.02 -11.91
N LYS A 172 15.63 -4.12 -11.25
CA LYS A 172 15.27 -2.80 -11.78
C LYS A 172 15.47 -1.69 -10.76
N VAL A 173 15.59 -0.46 -11.28
CA VAL A 173 15.36 0.75 -10.49
C VAL A 173 13.86 0.91 -10.27
N ASN A 174 13.42 0.83 -9.03
CA ASN A 174 12.03 0.99 -8.64
C ASN A 174 11.83 2.40 -8.11
N ILE A 175 10.94 3.15 -8.74
CA ILE A 175 10.55 4.49 -8.31
C ILE A 175 9.17 4.38 -7.69
N ILE A 176 9.04 4.81 -6.45
CA ILE A 176 7.77 4.85 -5.72
C ILE A 176 7.31 6.30 -5.65
N ASP A 177 6.17 6.65 -6.24
CA ASP A 177 5.48 7.91 -5.94
C ASP A 177 4.65 7.69 -4.66
N ALA A 178 5.04 8.35 -3.57
CA ALA A 178 4.39 8.19 -2.28
C ALA A 178 3.20 9.16 -2.13
N PRO A 179 2.18 8.80 -1.33
CA PRO A 179 1.12 9.73 -0.98
C PRO A 179 1.69 10.94 -0.21
N PRO A 180 0.99 12.09 -0.20
CA PRO A 180 1.42 13.26 0.55
C PRO A 180 1.30 13.07 2.07
N GLY A 181 2.12 13.78 2.83
CA GLY A 181 2.01 13.87 4.29
C GLY A 181 3.05 13.04 5.04
N THR A 182 2.73 12.68 6.27
CA THR A 182 3.61 11.97 7.21
C THR A 182 2.91 10.79 7.92
N SER A 183 1.75 10.39 7.43
CA SER A 183 0.88 9.34 8.01
C SER A 183 1.30 7.92 7.60
N CYS A 184 0.58 6.90 8.10
CA CYS A 184 0.85 5.49 7.80
C CYS A 184 0.94 5.15 6.30
N PRO A 185 0.11 5.71 5.39
CA PRO A 185 0.30 5.56 3.94
C PRO A 185 1.70 5.94 3.45
N VAL A 186 2.22 7.09 3.90
CA VAL A 186 3.57 7.56 3.54
C VAL A 186 4.62 6.61 4.10
N ILE A 187 4.52 6.26 5.40
CA ILE A 187 5.46 5.35 6.05
C ILE A 187 5.47 3.98 5.38
N SER A 188 4.31 3.42 5.05
CA SER A 188 4.19 2.17 4.31
C SER A 188 4.87 2.27 2.95
N SER A 189 4.67 3.37 2.22
CA SER A 189 5.29 3.63 0.91
C SER A 189 6.82 3.67 0.99
N VAL A 190 7.40 4.39 1.96
CA VAL A 190 8.86 4.61 2.06
C VAL A 190 9.63 3.53 2.82
N LYS A 191 8.95 2.65 3.57
CA LYS A 191 9.61 1.60 4.35
C LYS A 191 10.44 0.68 3.46
N ASN A 192 11.68 0.34 3.85
CA ASN A 192 12.58 -0.52 3.07
C ASN A 192 13.01 0.05 1.70
N THR A 193 12.93 1.36 1.51
CA THR A 193 13.49 2.07 0.35
C THR A 193 14.96 2.41 0.61
N ASP A 194 15.80 2.42 -0.45
CA ASP A 194 17.23 2.76 -0.33
C ASP A 194 17.46 4.27 -0.24
N PHE A 195 16.69 5.05 -1.00
CA PHE A 195 16.76 6.52 -1.01
C PHE A 195 15.37 7.16 -0.98
N VAL A 196 15.24 8.24 -0.21
CA VAL A 196 14.04 9.09 -0.25
C VAL A 196 14.42 10.44 -0.84
N ILE A 197 13.74 10.83 -1.92
CA ILE A 197 13.81 12.16 -2.50
C ILE A 197 12.61 12.94 -1.97
N LEU A 198 12.88 13.89 -1.07
CA LEU A 198 11.86 14.79 -0.53
C LEU A 198 11.64 15.98 -1.46
N VAL A 199 10.43 16.09 -2.00
CA VAL A 199 10.01 17.18 -2.87
C VAL A 199 9.24 18.21 -2.04
N THR A 200 9.87 19.37 -1.84
CA THR A 200 9.30 20.51 -1.13
C THR A 200 9.07 21.68 -2.08
N GLU A 201 8.11 22.53 -1.75
CA GLU A 201 7.99 23.86 -2.33
C GLU A 201 8.75 24.89 -1.46
N PRO A 202 9.07 26.10 -1.97
CA PRO A 202 9.78 27.13 -1.21
C PRO A 202 8.87 27.87 -0.21
N THR A 203 7.90 27.18 0.41
CA THR A 203 7.06 27.75 1.47
C THR A 203 7.41 27.13 2.82
N PRO A 204 7.18 27.84 3.94
CA PRO A 204 7.44 27.31 5.28
C PRO A 204 6.71 26.00 5.60
N PHE A 205 5.63 25.68 4.88
CA PHE A 205 4.85 24.45 5.06
C PHE A 205 5.41 23.23 4.32
N GLY A 206 6.45 23.39 3.50
CA GLY A 206 6.99 22.31 2.65
C GLY A 206 7.79 21.22 3.37
N LEU A 207 8.21 21.45 4.63
CA LEU A 207 9.12 20.58 5.40
C LEU A 207 8.48 19.92 6.65
N ASN A 208 7.18 20.10 6.90
CA ASN A 208 6.51 19.58 8.10
C ASN A 208 6.12 18.10 8.00
#